data_AF-A0A2U3KRQ6-F1
#
_entry.id   AF-A0A2U3KRQ6-F1
#
_cell.length_a   1.000
_cell.length_b   1.000
_cell.length_c   1.000
_cell.angle_alpha   90.00
_cell.angle_beta   90.00
_cell.angle_gamma   90.00
#
_symmetry.space_group_name_H-M   'P 1'
#
loop_
_entity.id
_entity.type
_entity.pdbx_description
1 polymer ?
#
loop_
_entity_poly.entity_id
_entity_poly.type
_entity_poly.pdbx_seq_one_letter_code
_entity_poly.pdbx_strand_id
1 'polypeptide(L)' 'MKSIPLLTLVALTEDLPDHRLTRGQIGTVVEHLEREGEHALLVEFSDENGQTYAMVDIRPDQLMVLHRKTEAA' A
#
# COMPACT_ATOMS: atom_id res chain seq x y z
N MET A 1 5.51 -12.78 -11.37
CA MET A 1 4.55 -12.05 -10.51
C MET A 1 4.16 -10.77 -11.23
N LYS A 2 2.90 -10.34 -11.19
CA LYS A 2 2.55 -9.01 -11.71
C LYS A 2 3.02 -7.97 -10.69
N SER A 3 3.79 -6.98 -11.14
CA SER A 3 4.15 -5.82 -10.31
C SER A 3 2.91 -4.98 -10.02
N ILE A 4 2.80 -4.44 -8.80
CA ILE A 4 1.71 -3.52 -8.42
C ILE A 4 2.03 -2.14 -9.04
N PRO A 5 1.21 -1.60 -9.94
CA PRO A 5 1.51 -0.31 -10.59
C PRO A 5 1.56 0.86 -9.61
N LEU A 6 2.26 1.94 -9.97
CA LEU A 6 2.16 3.21 -9.26
C LEU A 6 0.71 3.73 -9.25
N LEU A 7 0.38 4.49 -8.21
CA LEU A 7 -0.95 5.05 -7.94
C LEU A 7 -2.05 4.01 -7.75
N THR A 8 -1.68 2.75 -7.51
CA THR A 8 -2.63 1.69 -7.18
C THR A 8 -3.04 1.79 -5.72
N LEU A 9 -4.35 1.73 -5.47
CA LEU A 9 -4.88 1.59 -4.12
C LEU A 9 -4.60 0.18 -3.60
N VAL A 10 -4.07 0.11 -2.39
CA VAL A 10 -3.74 -1.13 -1.69
C VAL A 10 -4.28 -1.08 -0.27
N ALA A 11 -4.56 -2.25 0.31
CA ALA A 11 -4.83 -2.38 1.74
C ALA A 11 -3.77 -3.24 2.41
N LEU A 12 -3.42 -2.91 3.66
CA LEU A 12 -2.57 -3.74 4.50
C LEU A 12 -3.24 -5.09 4.79
N THR A 13 -2.48 -6.19 4.69
CA THR A 13 -2.94 -7.54 5.05
C THR A 13 -2.60 -7.92 6.48
N GLU A 14 -1.79 -7.12 7.18
CA GLU A 14 -1.41 -7.28 8.59
C GLU A 14 -1.24 -5.93 9.29
N ASP A 15 -1.09 -5.94 10.62
CA ASP A 15 -0.82 -4.74 11.41
C ASP A 15 0.66 -4.35 11.31
N LEU A 16 0.94 -3.05 11.24
CA LEU A 16 2.29 -2.48 11.31
C LEU A 16 2.36 -1.49 12.49
N PRO A 17 2.46 -2.00 13.74
CA PRO A 17 2.31 -1.18 14.95
C PRO A 17 3.37 -0.09 15.08
N ASP A 18 4.59 -0.32 14.59
CA ASP A 18 5.68 0.66 14.59
C ASP A 18 5.36 1.92 13.77
N HIS A 19 4.48 1.78 12.78
CA HIS A 19 4.00 2.88 11.94
C HIS A 19 2.60 3.36 12.35
N ARG A 20 2.03 2.80 13.43
CA ARG A 20 0.64 3.04 13.87
C ARG A 20 -0.39 2.72 12.78
N LEU A 21 -0.07 1.71 11.97
CA LEU A 21 -0.96 1.24 10.92
C LEU A 21 -1.59 -0.11 11.30
N THR A 22 -2.85 -0.29 10.92
CA THR A 22 -3.62 -1.51 11.19
C THR A 22 -4.03 -2.18 9.90
N ARG A 23 -4.19 -3.51 9.95
CA ARG A 23 -4.71 -4.32 8.84
C ARG A 23 -5.99 -3.71 8.25
N GLY A 24 -6.05 -3.65 6.92
CA GLY A 24 -7.17 -3.09 6.17
C GLY A 24 -7.09 -1.59 5.91
N GLN A 25 -6.16 -0.85 6.53
CA GLN A 25 -5.94 0.54 6.15
C GLN A 25 -5.50 0.65 4.69
N ILE A 26 -6.05 1.66 4.02
CA ILE A 26 -5.88 1.87 2.59
C ILE A 26 -4.76 2.89 2.37
N GLY A 27 -3.84 2.54 1.48
CA GLY A 27 -2.77 3.41 1.02
C GLY A 27 -2.66 3.42 -0.51
N THR A 28 -1.76 4.25 -1.00
CA THR A 28 -1.45 4.40 -2.43
C THR A 28 0.01 4.09 -2.68
N VAL A 29 0.32 3.24 -3.65
CA VAL A 29 1.72 3.00 -4.07
C VAL A 29 2.26 4.25 -4.76
N VAL A 30 3.32 4.84 -4.22
CA VAL A 30 3.94 6.07 -4.76
C VAL A 30 5.33 5.85 -5.35
N GLU A 31 6.05 4.79 -4.94
CA GLU A 31 7.35 4.44 -5.49
C GLU A 31 7.63 2.93 -5.44
N HIS A 32 8.42 2.43 -6.39
CA HIS A 32 8.98 1.08 -6.36
C HIS A 32 10.40 1.14 -5.82
N LEU A 33 10.67 0.41 -4.74
CA LEU A 33 11.98 0.37 -4.11
C LEU A 33 12.64 -0.97 -4.45
N GLU A 34 13.71 -0.93 -5.22
CA GLU A 34 14.52 -2.10 -5.56
C GLU A 34 15.96 -1.87 -5.09
N ARG A 35 16.43 -2.67 -4.13
CA ARG A 35 17.81 -2.60 -3.63
C ARG A 35 18.36 -3.99 -3.39
N GLU A 36 19.47 -4.32 -4.04
CA GLU A 36 20.28 -5.52 -3.73
C GLU A 36 19.48 -6.85 -3.70
N GLY A 37 18.43 -6.97 -4.52
CA GLY A 37 17.58 -8.16 -4.59
C GLY A 37 16.35 -8.13 -3.66
N GLU A 38 16.21 -7.09 -2.85
CA GLU A 38 15.00 -6.80 -2.08
C GLU A 38 14.08 -5.86 -2.87
N HIS A 39 12.79 -6.14 -2.80
CA HIS A 39 11.74 -5.37 -3.46
C HIS A 39 10.69 -4.95 -2.44
N ALA A 40 10.45 -3.66 -2.34
CA ALA A 40 9.41 -3.05 -1.53
C ALA A 40 8.67 -1.98 -2.35
N LEU A 41 7.53 -1.56 -1.83
CA LEU A 41 6.71 -0.49 -2.37
C LEU A 41 6.63 0.61 -1.33
N LEU A 42 6.96 1.84 -1.70
CA LEU A 42 6.67 2.98 -0.85
C LEU A 42 5.16 3.24 -0.95
N VAL A 43 4.47 3.13 0.18
CA VAL A 43 3.02 3.32 0.28
C VAL A 43 2.72 4.55 1.11
N GLU A 44 1.98 5.48 0.51
CA GLU A 44 1.45 6.66 1.19
C GLU A 44 0.09 6.32 1.83
N PHE A 45 -0.09 6.69 3.10
CA PHE A 45 -1.36 6.67 3.80
C PHE A 45 -1.76 8.11 4.15
N SER A 46 -2.95 8.48 3.70
CA SER A 46 -3.50 9.83 3.80
C SER A 46 -4.86 9.82 4.47
N ASP A 47 -5.18 10.87 5.22
CA ASP A 47 -6.47 11.02 5.89
C ASP A 47 -7.59 11.39 4.90
N GLU A 48 -8.81 11.59 5.40
CA GLU A 48 -9.97 11.95 4.57
C GLU A 48 -9.83 13.32 3.88
N ASN A 49 -8.90 14.17 4.31
CA ASN A 49 -8.59 15.46 3.69
C ASN A 49 -7.44 15.36 2.68
N GLY A 50 -6.87 14.16 2.47
CA GLY A 50 -5.72 13.94 1.61
C GLY A 50 -4.39 14.32 2.25
N GLN A 51 -4.33 14.54 3.57
CA GLN A 51 -3.09 14.80 4.27
C GLN A 51 -2.39 13.48 4.57
N THR A 52 -1.17 13.31 4.03
CA THR A 52 -0.29 12.20 4.36
C THR A 52 0.02 12.18 5.85
N TYR A 53 -0.24 11.05 6.51
CA TYR A 53 0.12 10.81 7.92
C TYR A 53 1.13 9.68 8.11
N ALA A 54 1.30 8.81 7.11
CA ALA A 54 2.36 7.80 7.08
C ALA A 54 2.82 7.55 5.65
N MET A 55 4.11 7.23 5.50
CA MET A 55 4.70 6.81 4.25
C MET A 55 5.74 5.75 4.57
N VAL A 56 5.54 4.52 4.09
CA VAL A 56 6.22 3.33 4.61
C VAL A 56 6.65 2.40 3.47
N ASP A 57 7.82 1.79 3.63
CA ASP A 57 8.33 0.75 2.73
C ASP A 57 7.65 -0.59 3.08
N ILE A 58 6.85 -1.12 2.16
CA ILE A 58 6.03 -2.31 2.42
C ILE A 58 6.32 -3.39 1.39
N ARG A 59 6.51 -4.63 1.85
CA ARG A 59 6.69 -5.75 0.94
C ARG A 59 5.37 -6.06 0.21
N PRO A 60 5.40 -6.49 -1.07
CA PRO A 60 4.16 -6.74 -1.80
C PRO A 60 3.25 -7.81 -1.20
N ASP A 61 3.78 -8.75 -0.42
CA ASP A 61 3.01 -9.80 0.27
C ASP A 61 2.20 -9.27 1.48
N GLN A 62 2.54 -8.08 1.99
CA GLN A 62 1.81 -7.37 3.03
C GLN A 62 0.66 -6.51 2.47
N LEU A 63 0.44 -6.54 1.14
CA LEU A 63 -0.51 -5.67 0.44
C LEU A 63 -1.53 -6.47 -0.36
N MET A 64 -2.76 -5.98 -0.34
CA MET A 64 -3.85 -6.43 -1.21
C MET A 64 -4.23 -5.29 -2.16
N VAL A 65 -4.10 -5.50 -3.47
CA VAL A 65 -4.55 -4.53 -4.48
C VAL A 65 -6.07 -4.40 -4.42
N LEU A 66 -6.55 -3.15 -4.33
CA LEU A 66 -7.97 -2.84 -4.33
C LEU A 66 -8.41 -2.46 -5.75
N HIS A 67 -9.52 -3.05 -6.19
CA HIS A 67 -10.17 -2.70 -7.45
C HIS A 67 -11.43 -1.92 -7.18
N ARG A 68 -11.48 -0.69 -7.68
CA ARG A 68 -12.67 0.15 -7.61
C ARG A 68 -13.55 -0.13 -8.84
N LYS A 69 -14.10 -1.34 -8.90
CA LYS A 69 -15.20 -1.67 -9.81
C LYS A 69 -16.38 -2.16 -8.98
N THR A 70 -17.36 -1.29 -8.79
CA THR A 70 -18.72 -1.72 -8.49
C THR A 70 -19.35 -2.20 -9.79
N GLU A 71 -19.09 -3.45 -10.14
CA GLU A 71 -20.07 -4.28 -10.82
C GLU A 71 -20.27 -5.49 -9.90
N ALA A 72 -21.44 -5.59 -9.30
CA ALA A 72 -21.85 -6.84 -8.69
C ALA A 72 -21.91 -7.88 -9.82
N ALA A 73 -21.19 -8.99 -9.66
CA ALA A 73 -21.35 -10.16 -10.52
C ALA A 73 -22.75 -10.75 -10.36
#